data_AF-A0A2U3B1I6-F1
#
_entry.id   AF-A0A2U3B1I6-F1
#
_cell.length_a   1.000
_cell.length_b   1.000
_cell.length_c   1.000
_cell.angle_alpha   90.00
_cell.angle_beta   90.00
_cell.angle_gamma   90.00
#
_symmetry.space_group_name_H-M   'P 1'
#
loop_
_entity.id
_entity.type
_entity.pdbx_description
1 polymer ?
#
loop_
_entity_poly.entity_id
_entity_poly.type
_entity_poly.pdbx_seq_one_letter_code
_entity_poly.pdbx_strand_id
1 'polypeptide(L)'
;MNSAKKQSWITKQVIFAFVLFLLFFPLKTQFYNLIYFLFDSIVTGGEISKIFTYNYLGFLLGCLEIQELKETLGFKSEIFNSTTISFFFLLAIGSWFFLKRRVSEKQNFSYIDWILLAVFSFSLIDSLEFLLNFFSNFSVYMDNINKHFIRIIKNGFILFLAGYFFFKVCNVNMKKQILFIVFPVSIISFIVWFFYLGPMFLPIATR
;
A
#
# COMPACT_ATOMS: atom_id res chain seq x y z
N MET A 1 -17.90 2.91 47.88
CA MET A 1 -18.17 3.80 46.72
C MET A 1 -17.14 4.91 46.73
N ASN A 2 -16.19 4.89 45.80
CA ASN A 2 -15.45 6.09 45.42
C ASN A 2 -15.17 6.02 43.92
N SER A 3 -15.62 7.08 43.27
CA SER A 3 -15.78 7.28 41.84
C SER A 3 -14.52 6.97 41.04
N ALA A 4 -14.69 6.09 40.07
CA ALA A 4 -14.22 6.24 38.70
C ALA A 4 -12.93 7.07 38.53
N LYS A 5 -11.77 6.41 38.66
CA LYS A 5 -10.68 6.68 37.72
C LYS A 5 -11.24 6.37 36.33
N LYS A 6 -11.83 7.40 35.71
CA LYS A 6 -12.13 7.44 34.28
C LYS A 6 -10.78 7.50 33.57
N GLN A 7 -10.07 6.38 33.62
CA GLN A 7 -8.81 6.17 32.94
C GLN A 7 -9.15 6.25 31.47
N SER A 8 -8.86 7.41 30.87
CA SER A 8 -8.99 7.69 29.45
C SER A 8 -8.55 6.45 28.68
N TRP A 9 -9.50 5.79 28.02
CA TRP A 9 -9.37 4.48 27.38
C TRP A 9 -8.46 4.50 26.15
N ILE A 10 -7.82 5.63 25.87
CA ILE A 10 -6.80 5.77 24.83
C ILE A 10 -5.50 5.13 25.36
N THR A 11 -5.37 3.82 25.12
CA THR A 11 -4.13 3.08 25.37
C THR A 11 -3.03 3.53 24.42
N LYS A 12 -1.76 3.49 24.85
CA LYS A 12 -0.59 3.87 24.03
C LYS A 12 -0.57 3.19 22.64
N GLN A 13 -1.10 1.98 22.55
CA GLN A 13 -1.24 1.23 21.30
C GLN A 13 -2.24 1.87 20.32
N VAL A 14 -3.34 2.44 20.81
CA VAL A 14 -4.33 3.16 19.99
C VAL A 14 -3.74 4.45 19.43
N ILE A 15 -2.99 5.20 20.25
CA ILE A 15 -2.27 6.41 19.79
C ILE A 15 -1.25 6.03 18.73
N PHE A 16 -0.49 4.95 18.96
CA PHE A 16 0.48 4.47 17.96
C PHE A 16 -0.20 4.11 16.65
N ALA A 17 -1.28 3.32 16.67
CA ALA A 17 -2.02 2.97 15.48
C ALA A 17 -2.58 4.22 14.77
N PHE A 18 -3.12 5.17 15.53
CA PHE A 18 -3.58 6.45 15.00
C PHE A 18 -2.45 7.19 14.26
N VAL A 19 -1.30 7.41 14.90
CA VAL A 19 -0.17 8.12 14.29
C VAL A 19 0.38 7.37 13.07
N LEU A 20 0.54 6.05 13.17
CA LEU A 20 0.99 5.20 12.07
C LEU A 20 0.09 5.34 10.85
N PHE A 21 -1.24 5.27 11.03
CA PHE A 21 -2.18 5.36 9.92
C PHE A 21 -2.44 6.80 9.47
N LEU A 22 -2.18 7.80 10.30
CA LEU A 22 -2.22 9.21 9.88
C LEU A 22 -1.07 9.52 8.91
N LEU A 23 0.08 8.87 9.12
CA LEU A 23 1.25 8.95 8.24
C LEU A 23 1.25 7.88 7.14
N PHE A 24 0.15 7.13 6.97
CA PHE A 24 0.11 5.96 6.10
C PHE A 24 0.53 6.25 4.65
N PHE A 25 -0.07 7.26 4.01
CA PHE A 25 0.26 7.59 2.62
C PHE A 25 1.67 8.16 2.44
N PRO A 26 2.15 9.11 3.28
CA PRO A 26 3.55 9.51 3.26
C PRO A 26 4.50 8.32 3.39
N LEU A 27 4.25 7.41 4.34
CA LEU A 27 5.06 6.22 4.56
C LEU A 27 5.02 5.26 3.37
N LYS A 28 3.83 5.01 2.80
CA LYS A 28 3.67 4.20 1.60
C LYS A 28 4.47 4.76 0.44
N THR A 29 4.32 6.06 0.14
CA THR A 29 5.01 6.73 -0.97
C THR A 29 6.52 6.67 -0.78
N GLN A 30 7.04 7.03 0.39
CA GLN A 30 8.50 6.98 0.64
C GLN A 30 9.04 5.55 0.61
N PHE A 31 8.28 4.58 1.12
CA PHE A 31 8.66 3.18 1.04
C PHE A 31 8.74 2.70 -0.42
N TYR A 32 7.74 3.04 -1.25
CA TYR A 32 7.73 2.66 -2.66
C TYR A 32 8.91 3.30 -3.39
N ASN A 33 9.14 4.60 -3.21
CA ASN A 33 10.24 5.33 -3.81
C ASN A 33 11.60 4.72 -3.45
N LEU A 34 11.80 4.37 -2.16
CA LEU A 34 13.03 3.73 -1.71
C LEU A 34 13.25 2.37 -2.40
N ILE A 35 12.20 1.54 -2.48
CA ILE A 35 12.31 0.22 -3.12
C ILE A 35 12.59 0.37 -4.62
N TYR A 36 11.91 1.26 -5.32
CA TYR A 36 12.18 1.51 -6.73
C TYR A 36 13.61 2.02 -6.96
N PHE A 37 14.09 2.96 -6.14
CA PHE A 37 15.47 3.47 -6.21
C PHE A 37 16.51 2.36 -5.98
N LEU A 38 16.28 1.48 -5.00
CA LEU A 38 17.17 0.35 -4.73
C LEU A 38 17.21 -0.64 -5.91
N PHE A 39 16.05 -1.00 -6.46
CA PHE A 39 16.03 -1.90 -7.62
C PHE A 39 16.62 -1.27 -8.87
N ASP A 40 16.45 0.04 -9.08
CA ASP A 40 17.07 0.72 -10.22
C ASP A 40 18.59 0.74 -10.09
N SER A 41 19.09 1.01 -8.87
CA SER A 41 20.52 0.94 -8.59
C SER A 41 21.11 -0.45 -8.85
N ILE A 42 20.37 -1.53 -8.55
CA ILE A 42 20.82 -2.91 -8.69
C ILE A 42 20.67 -3.45 -10.12
N VAL A 43 19.55 -3.16 -10.79
CA VAL A 43 19.17 -3.79 -12.08
C VAL A 43 19.64 -2.97 -13.27
N THR A 44 19.55 -1.64 -13.17
CA THR A 44 19.80 -0.69 -14.26
C THR A 44 20.95 0.27 -13.96
N GLY A 45 21.63 0.15 -12.82
CA GLY A 45 22.76 1.00 -12.46
C GLY A 45 22.37 2.48 -12.25
N GLY A 46 21.11 2.76 -11.91
CA GLY A 46 20.61 4.11 -11.69
C GLY A 46 20.16 4.84 -12.96
N GLU A 47 20.04 4.17 -14.12
CA GLU A 47 19.60 4.79 -15.37
C GLU A 47 18.16 5.29 -15.30
N ILE A 48 17.28 4.65 -14.53
CA ILE A 48 15.86 5.03 -14.42
C ILE A 48 15.72 6.27 -13.52
N SER A 49 16.39 6.33 -12.37
CA SER A 49 16.32 7.46 -11.44
C SER A 49 16.99 8.74 -11.97
N LYS A 50 17.80 8.63 -13.04
CA LYS A 50 18.35 9.80 -13.76
C LYS A 50 17.30 10.50 -14.63
N ILE A 51 16.25 9.79 -15.03
CA ILE A 51 15.24 10.24 -15.98
C ILE A 51 13.91 10.51 -15.26
N PHE A 52 13.50 9.62 -14.34
CA PHE A 52 12.23 9.74 -13.64
C PHE A 52 12.40 10.31 -12.24
N THR A 53 11.50 11.20 -11.86
CA THR A 53 11.23 11.55 -10.46
C THR A 53 9.95 10.86 -9.99
N TYR A 54 9.90 10.42 -8.74
CA TYR A 54 8.67 9.86 -8.17
C TYR A 54 7.75 11.00 -7.73
N ASN A 55 6.47 10.97 -8.13
CA ASN A 55 5.50 11.94 -7.61
C ASN A 55 4.99 11.55 -6.22
N TYR A 56 4.26 12.48 -5.62
CA TYR A 56 3.53 12.26 -4.37
C TYR A 56 2.47 11.16 -4.43
N LEU A 57 2.04 10.75 -5.63
CA LEU A 57 1.13 9.63 -5.83
C LEU A 57 1.84 8.25 -5.72
N GLY A 58 3.18 8.22 -5.69
CA GLY A 58 3.96 6.98 -5.69
C GLY A 58 4.07 6.32 -7.07
N PHE A 59 3.80 7.08 -8.15
CA PHE A 59 4.03 6.66 -9.53
C PHE A 59 5.32 7.28 -10.08
N LEU A 60 5.97 6.57 -11.01
CA LEU A 60 7.04 7.13 -11.85
C LEU A 60 6.44 8.27 -12.70
N LEU A 61 6.93 9.50 -12.56
CA LEU A 61 6.54 10.62 -13.41
C LEU A 61 7.24 10.52 -14.77
N GLY A 62 6.47 10.25 -15.82
CA GLY A 62 6.92 10.29 -17.21
C GLY A 62 6.00 9.53 -18.16
N CYS A 63 4.75 9.96 -18.35
CA CYS A 63 3.81 9.26 -19.24
C CYS A 63 4.24 9.26 -20.73
N LEU A 64 5.05 10.23 -21.16
CA LEU A 64 5.67 10.25 -22.49
C LEU A 64 6.99 9.46 -22.52
N GLU A 65 7.69 9.37 -21.38
CA GLU A 65 9.01 8.73 -21.27
C GLU A 65 8.95 7.22 -20.96
N ILE A 66 7.83 6.66 -20.47
CA ILE A 66 7.72 5.19 -20.27
C ILE A 66 7.82 4.44 -21.61
N GLN A 67 7.35 5.04 -22.70
CA GLN A 67 7.45 4.46 -24.03
C GLN A 67 8.88 4.61 -24.57
N GLU A 68 9.49 5.79 -24.44
CA GLU A 68 10.90 6.02 -24.77
C GLU A 68 11.86 5.16 -23.92
N LEU A 69 11.55 4.89 -22.66
CA LEU A 69 12.37 4.05 -21.79
C LEU A 69 12.24 2.57 -22.14
N LYS A 70 11.06 2.11 -22.56
CA LYS A 70 10.90 0.78 -23.15
C LYS A 70 11.71 0.65 -24.44
N GLU A 71 11.75 1.71 -25.23
CA GLU A 71 12.55 1.76 -26.46
C GLU A 71 14.07 1.84 -26.16
N THR A 72 14.48 2.51 -25.07
CA THR A 72 15.89 2.75 -24.72
C THR A 72 16.52 1.63 -23.87
N LEU A 73 15.80 1.12 -22.86
CA LEU A 73 16.27 0.07 -21.94
C LEU A 73 15.83 -1.35 -22.36
N GLY A 74 14.86 -1.46 -23.28
CA GLY A 74 14.33 -2.73 -23.76
C GLY A 74 13.97 -3.69 -22.64
N PHE A 75 14.57 -4.87 -22.70
CA PHE A 75 14.38 -5.97 -21.75
C PHE A 75 14.72 -5.62 -20.29
N LYS A 76 15.65 -4.69 -20.03
CA LYS A 76 15.99 -4.28 -18.65
C LYS A 76 14.82 -3.60 -17.95
N SER A 77 14.00 -2.82 -18.68
CA SER A 77 12.81 -2.17 -18.09
C SER A 77 11.74 -3.19 -17.71
N GLU A 78 11.60 -4.26 -18.49
CA GLU A 78 10.66 -5.35 -18.20
C GLU A 78 11.10 -6.14 -16.97
N ILE A 79 12.40 -6.45 -16.87
CA ILE A 79 12.98 -7.08 -15.68
C ILE A 79 12.77 -6.19 -14.45
N PHE A 80 13.12 -4.90 -14.54
CA PHE A 80 12.97 -3.97 -13.42
C PHE A 80 11.52 -3.89 -12.91
N ASN A 81 10.56 -3.71 -13.82
CA ASN A 81 9.14 -3.65 -13.48
C ASN A 81 8.63 -4.98 -12.91
N SER A 82 8.97 -6.10 -13.54
CA SER A 82 8.56 -7.43 -13.09
C SER A 82 9.10 -7.76 -11.70
N THR A 83 10.40 -7.51 -11.47
CA THR A 83 11.06 -7.73 -10.18
C THR A 83 10.47 -6.85 -9.10
N THR A 84 10.28 -5.55 -9.36
CA THR A 84 9.76 -4.61 -8.36
C THR A 84 8.31 -4.93 -7.98
N ILE A 85 7.45 -5.20 -8.96
CA ILE A 85 6.06 -5.60 -8.71
C ILE A 85 6.00 -6.94 -7.95
N SER A 86 6.86 -7.89 -8.32
CA SER A 86 6.91 -9.19 -7.64
C SER A 86 7.41 -9.06 -6.20
N PHE A 87 8.37 -8.16 -5.94
CA PHE A 87 8.84 -7.87 -4.59
C PHE A 87 7.73 -7.31 -3.71
N PHE A 88 6.96 -6.30 -4.16
CA PHE A 88 5.85 -5.77 -3.37
C PHE A 88 4.78 -6.82 -3.09
N PHE A 89 4.47 -7.66 -4.09
CA PHE A 89 3.53 -8.77 -3.91
C PHE A 89 4.01 -9.77 -2.86
N LEU A 90 5.29 -10.18 -2.91
CA LEU A 90 5.88 -11.09 -1.92
C LEU A 90 5.94 -10.46 -0.54
N LEU A 91 6.26 -9.16 -0.44
CA LEU A 91 6.26 -8.42 0.81
C LEU A 91 4.87 -8.42 1.44
N ALA A 92 3.82 -8.16 0.67
CA ALA A 92 2.44 -8.20 1.16
C ALA A 92 2.06 -9.59 1.68
N ILE A 93 2.39 -10.66 0.94
CA ILE A 93 2.14 -12.04 1.37
C ILE A 93 2.90 -12.35 2.66
N GLY A 94 4.18 -11.97 2.72
CA GLY A 94 5.02 -12.14 3.91
C GLY A 94 4.42 -11.44 5.13
N SER A 95 4.11 -10.15 5.00
CA SER A 95 3.48 -9.35 6.06
C SER A 95 2.17 -9.96 6.53
N TRP A 96 1.32 -10.41 5.60
CA TRP A 96 0.06 -11.08 5.94
C TRP A 96 0.28 -12.39 6.70
N PHE A 97 1.22 -13.23 6.27
CA PHE A 97 1.49 -14.52 6.90
C PHE A 97 2.01 -14.33 8.33
N PHE A 98 2.97 -13.43 8.53
CA PHE A 98 3.47 -13.08 9.86
C PHE A 98 2.38 -12.47 10.74
N LEU A 99 1.56 -11.57 10.18
CA LEU A 99 0.45 -10.97 10.90
C LEU A 99 -0.57 -12.01 11.36
N LYS A 100 -1.03 -12.89 10.45
CA LYS A 100 -1.94 -13.99 10.76
C LYS A 100 -1.39 -14.84 11.89
N ARG A 101 -0.16 -15.35 11.75
CA ARG A 101 0.46 -16.22 12.77
C ARG A 101 0.49 -15.57 14.15
N ARG A 102 0.79 -14.26 14.21
CA ARG A 102 0.93 -13.54 15.48
C ARG A 102 -0.40 -13.19 16.13
N VAL A 103 -1.46 -13.05 15.35
CA VAL A 103 -2.72 -12.44 15.80
C VAL A 103 -3.81 -13.47 16.10
N SER A 104 -3.74 -14.68 15.52
CA SER A 104 -4.76 -15.74 15.67
C SER A 104 -5.19 -16.05 17.11
N GLU A 105 -4.29 -15.89 18.09
CA GLU A 105 -4.54 -16.22 19.50
C GLU A 105 -4.63 -14.98 20.41
N LYS A 106 -4.49 -13.77 19.86
CA LYS A 106 -4.40 -12.53 20.64
C LYS A 106 -5.75 -11.83 20.78
N GLN A 107 -5.90 -11.09 21.88
CA GLN A 107 -7.06 -10.22 22.11
C GLN A 107 -6.90 -8.82 21.50
N ASN A 108 -5.67 -8.31 21.36
CA ASN A 108 -5.38 -7.00 20.77
C ASN A 108 -4.10 -7.04 19.93
N PHE A 109 -3.98 -6.09 18.99
CA PHE A 109 -2.78 -5.89 18.20
C PHE A 109 -1.63 -5.31 19.05
N SER A 110 -0.44 -5.88 18.92
CA SER A 110 0.80 -5.26 19.40
C SER A 110 1.35 -4.24 18.39
N TYR A 111 2.33 -3.43 18.77
CA TYR A 111 2.96 -2.44 17.88
C TYR A 111 3.47 -3.05 16.57
N ILE A 112 4.13 -4.22 16.64
CA ILE A 112 4.62 -4.93 15.46
C ILE A 112 3.45 -5.38 14.57
N ASP A 113 2.34 -5.81 15.17
CA ASP A 113 1.19 -6.28 14.41
C ASP A 113 0.53 -5.11 13.64
N TRP A 114 0.52 -3.90 14.23
CA TRP A 114 0.09 -2.69 13.52
C TRP A 114 0.99 -2.32 12.34
N ILE A 115 2.31 -2.42 12.50
CA ILE A 115 3.27 -2.18 11.41
C ILE A 115 3.06 -3.20 10.28
N LEU A 116 2.94 -4.49 10.61
CA LEU A 116 2.67 -5.54 9.63
C LEU A 116 1.34 -5.32 8.90
N LEU A 117 0.31 -4.86 9.61
CA LEU A 117 -0.97 -4.48 9.00
C LEU A 117 -0.79 -3.31 8.04
N ALA A 118 -0.04 -2.27 8.41
CA ALA A 118 0.23 -1.13 7.53
C ALA A 118 1.00 -1.55 6.27
N VAL A 119 2.05 -2.36 6.40
CA VAL A 119 2.84 -2.86 5.24
C VAL A 119 1.98 -3.72 4.31
N PHE A 120 1.18 -4.65 4.87
CA PHE A 120 0.21 -5.42 4.07
C PHE A 120 -0.80 -4.49 3.37
N SER A 121 -1.23 -3.43 4.06
CA SER A 121 -2.23 -2.50 3.54
C SER A 121 -1.71 -1.66 2.36
N PHE A 122 -0.40 -1.55 2.14
CA PHE A 122 0.14 -0.86 0.96
C PHE A 122 -0.37 -1.49 -0.33
N SER A 123 -0.24 -2.81 -0.47
CA SER A 123 -0.78 -3.54 -1.62
C SER A 123 -2.29 -3.69 -1.59
N LEU A 124 -2.93 -3.71 -0.41
CA LEU A 124 -4.38 -3.72 -0.31
C LEU A 124 -5.01 -2.48 -0.94
N ILE A 125 -4.44 -1.30 -0.71
CA ILE A 125 -4.90 -0.06 -1.32
C ILE A 125 -4.77 -0.10 -2.84
N ASP A 126 -3.64 -0.60 -3.36
CA ASP A 126 -3.44 -0.76 -4.81
C ASP A 126 -4.47 -1.73 -5.42
N SER A 127 -4.81 -2.79 -4.70
CA SER A 127 -5.83 -3.76 -5.11
C SER A 127 -7.26 -3.20 -5.04
N LEU A 128 -7.57 -2.34 -4.07
CA LEU A 128 -8.85 -1.64 -4.00
C LEU A 128 -9.00 -0.62 -5.12
N GLU A 129 -7.96 0.14 -5.42
CA GLU A 129 -7.93 1.06 -6.57
C GLU A 129 -8.11 0.29 -7.89
N PHE A 130 -7.40 -0.83 -8.05
CA PHE A 130 -7.58 -1.71 -9.20
C PHE A 130 -9.01 -2.22 -9.32
N LEU A 131 -9.63 -2.63 -8.21
CA LEU A 131 -11.01 -3.13 -8.19
C LEU A 131 -12.00 -2.05 -8.64
N LEU A 132 -11.86 -0.82 -8.14
CA LEU A 132 -12.70 0.32 -8.54
C LEU A 132 -12.53 0.63 -10.03
N ASN A 133 -11.29 0.67 -10.52
CA ASN A 133 -11.00 0.89 -11.94
C ASN A 133 -11.49 -0.24 -12.84
N PHE A 134 -11.44 -1.49 -12.37
CA PHE A 134 -11.96 -2.66 -13.07
C PHE A 134 -13.48 -2.59 -13.22
N PHE A 135 -14.21 -2.22 -12.16
CA PHE A 135 -15.66 -2.04 -12.24
C PHE A 135 -16.05 -0.88 -13.15
N SER A 136 -15.33 0.25 -13.08
CA SER A 136 -15.61 1.42 -13.92
C SER A 136 -15.36 1.16 -15.40
N ASN A 137 -14.41 0.28 -15.75
CA ASN A 137 -13.97 0.02 -17.12
C ASN A 137 -14.09 -1.46 -17.49
N PHE A 138 -15.14 -2.13 -17.01
CA PHE A 138 -15.27 -3.59 -17.09
C PHE A 138 -15.15 -4.14 -18.51
N SER A 139 -15.78 -3.50 -19.50
CA SER A 139 -15.72 -3.90 -20.91
C SER A 139 -14.27 -3.96 -21.43
N VAL A 140 -13.49 -2.91 -21.18
CA VAL A 140 -12.08 -2.81 -21.61
C VAL A 140 -11.23 -3.93 -21.03
N TYR A 141 -11.44 -4.28 -19.76
CA TYR A 141 -10.70 -5.35 -19.11
C TYR A 141 -11.09 -6.74 -19.61
N MET A 142 -12.37 -6.96 -19.94
CA MET A 142 -12.85 -8.23 -20.49
C MET A 142 -12.40 -8.45 -21.92
N ASP A 143 -12.38 -7.40 -22.76
CA ASP A 143 -11.92 -7.47 -24.15
C ASP A 143 -10.44 -7.86 -24.26
N ASN A 144 -9.63 -7.52 -23.25
CA ASN A 144 -8.19 -7.82 -23.19
C ASN A 144 -7.81 -8.71 -22.00
N ILE A 145 -8.66 -9.69 -21.65
CA ILE A 145 -8.47 -10.47 -20.42
C ILE A 145 -7.10 -11.15 -20.33
N ASN A 146 -6.57 -11.66 -21.44
CA ASN A 146 -5.26 -12.33 -21.48
C ASN A 146 -4.11 -11.41 -21.04
N LYS A 147 -4.20 -10.10 -21.35
CA LYS A 147 -3.18 -9.11 -20.94
C LYS A 147 -3.30 -8.73 -19.47
N HIS A 148 -4.50 -8.83 -18.90
CA HIS A 148 -4.79 -8.39 -17.54
C HIS A 148 -4.90 -9.54 -16.53
N PHE A 149 -4.90 -10.79 -16.98
CA PHE A 149 -5.17 -11.98 -16.16
C PHE A 149 -4.28 -12.06 -14.92
N ILE A 150 -2.97 -11.89 -15.07
CA ILE A 150 -2.02 -11.92 -13.94
C ILE A 150 -2.32 -10.80 -12.93
N ARG A 151 -2.66 -9.61 -13.42
CA ARG A 151 -3.00 -8.46 -12.56
C ARG A 151 -4.32 -8.70 -11.82
N ILE A 152 -5.31 -9.29 -12.47
CA ILE A 152 -6.59 -9.67 -11.86
C ILE A 152 -6.36 -10.69 -10.75
N ILE A 153 -5.60 -11.76 -11.01
CA ILE A 153 -5.28 -12.79 -10.01
C ILE A 153 -4.53 -12.19 -8.83
N LYS A 154 -3.45 -11.43 -9.07
CA LYS A 154 -2.65 -10.84 -7.99
C LYS A 154 -3.50 -9.97 -7.07
N ASN A 155 -4.28 -9.04 -7.64
CA ASN A 155 -5.12 -8.14 -6.85
C ASN A 155 -6.29 -8.87 -6.18
N GLY A 156 -6.94 -9.80 -6.87
CA GLY A 156 -7.98 -10.65 -6.29
C GLY A 156 -7.48 -11.48 -5.11
N PHE A 157 -6.24 -12.00 -5.20
CA PHE A 157 -5.61 -12.73 -4.11
C PHE A 157 -5.35 -11.84 -2.88
N ILE A 158 -4.83 -10.62 -3.06
CA ILE A 158 -4.64 -9.67 -1.95
C ILE A 158 -5.98 -9.30 -1.28
N LEU A 159 -7.03 -9.05 -2.07
CA LEU A 159 -8.37 -8.78 -1.55
C LEU A 159 -8.93 -9.98 -0.78
N PHE A 160 -8.75 -11.19 -1.29
CA PHE A 160 -9.13 -12.42 -0.60
C PHE A 160 -8.38 -12.57 0.73
N LEU A 161 -7.06 -12.33 0.77
CA LEU A 161 -6.27 -12.38 1.99
C LEU A 161 -6.74 -11.35 3.01
N ALA A 162 -7.07 -10.13 2.58
CA ALA A 162 -7.60 -9.08 3.45
C ALA A 162 -8.98 -9.46 4.02
N GLY A 163 -9.88 -9.96 3.18
CA GLY A 163 -11.19 -10.46 3.60
C GLY A 163 -11.07 -11.62 4.58
N TYR A 164 -10.26 -12.63 4.26
CA TYR A 164 -10.01 -13.75 5.16
C TYR A 164 -9.46 -13.28 6.51
N PHE A 165 -8.45 -12.40 6.51
CA PHE A 165 -7.86 -11.88 7.74
C PHE A 165 -8.89 -11.14 8.58
N PHE A 166 -9.63 -10.22 7.97
CA PHE A 166 -10.63 -9.44 8.67
C PHE A 166 -11.75 -10.33 9.22
N PHE A 167 -12.33 -11.22 8.43
CA PHE A 167 -13.50 -11.99 8.88
C PHE A 167 -13.14 -13.17 9.79
N LYS A 168 -12.07 -13.91 9.49
CA LYS A 168 -11.72 -15.17 10.17
C LYS A 168 -10.61 -15.05 11.22
N VAL A 169 -9.66 -14.12 11.07
CA VAL A 169 -8.50 -14.01 11.99
C VAL A 169 -8.74 -12.94 13.04
N CYS A 170 -9.23 -11.76 12.65
CA CYS A 170 -9.48 -10.68 13.60
C CYS A 170 -10.65 -10.98 14.54
N ASN A 171 -10.42 -10.80 15.84
CA ASN A 171 -11.49 -10.80 16.83
C ASN A 171 -12.32 -9.50 16.75
N VAL A 172 -13.39 -9.43 17.55
CA VAL A 172 -14.32 -8.28 17.54
C VAL A 172 -13.64 -6.95 17.93
N ASN A 173 -12.71 -6.97 18.88
CA ASN A 173 -12.01 -5.77 19.34
C ASN A 173 -11.07 -5.22 18.26
N MET A 174 -10.32 -6.10 17.60
CA MET A 174 -9.46 -5.78 16.46
C MET A 174 -10.27 -5.23 15.29
N LYS A 175 -11.41 -5.85 14.97
CA LYS A 175 -12.34 -5.36 13.93
C LYS A 175 -12.81 -3.94 14.24
N LYS A 176 -13.20 -3.67 15.49
CA LYS A 176 -13.60 -2.32 15.93
C LYS A 176 -12.45 -1.32 15.80
N GLN A 177 -11.24 -1.67 16.21
CA GLN A 177 -10.08 -0.78 16.06
C GLN A 177 -9.78 -0.49 14.58
N ILE A 178 -9.87 -1.50 13.71
CA ILE A 178 -9.67 -1.30 12.27
C ILE A 178 -10.75 -0.37 11.70
N LEU A 179 -12.03 -0.63 12.00
CA LEU A 179 -13.15 0.13 11.43
C LEU A 179 -13.28 1.56 11.97
N PHE A 180 -13.01 1.79 13.26
CA PHE A 180 -13.27 3.07 13.92
C PHE A 180 -12.02 3.93 14.12
N ILE A 181 -10.82 3.36 14.00
CA ILE A 181 -9.56 4.11 14.13
C ILE A 181 -8.82 4.08 12.80
N VAL A 182 -8.39 2.89 12.37
CA VAL A 182 -7.50 2.76 11.21
C VAL A 182 -8.14 3.28 9.94
N PHE A 183 -9.37 2.86 9.64
CA PHE A 183 -10.03 3.22 8.40
C PHE A 183 -10.31 4.75 8.29
N PRO A 184 -10.93 5.41 9.29
CA PRO A 184 -11.14 6.87 9.23
C PRO A 184 -9.83 7.65 9.16
N VAL A 185 -8.82 7.25 9.94
CA VAL A 185 -7.54 7.95 9.98
C VAL A 185 -6.77 7.77 8.66
N SER A 186 -6.89 6.61 8.02
CA SER A 186 -6.32 6.40 6.68
C SER A 186 -6.98 7.30 5.63
N ILE A 187 -8.30 7.53 5.72
CA ILE A 187 -9.00 8.49 4.83
C ILE A 187 -8.50 9.91 5.07
N ILE A 188 -8.33 10.31 6.34
CA ILE A 188 -7.74 11.63 6.67
C ILE A 188 -6.32 11.72 6.10
N SER A 189 -5.50 10.67 6.27
CA SER A 189 -4.16 10.59 5.69
C SER A 189 -4.18 10.75 4.18
N PHE A 190 -5.12 10.08 3.48
CA PHE A 190 -5.32 10.23 2.05
C PHE A 190 -5.57 11.70 1.70
N ILE A 191 -6.59 12.31 2.31
CA ILE A 191 -6.97 13.68 1.98
C ILE A 191 -5.80 14.64 2.25
N VAL A 192 -5.18 14.56 3.43
CA VAL A 192 -4.08 15.45 3.82
C VAL A 192 -2.87 15.27 2.91
N TRP A 193 -2.51 14.04 2.58
CA TRP A 193 -1.37 13.77 1.71
C TRP A 193 -1.64 14.18 0.27
N PHE A 194 -2.72 13.73 -0.34
CA PHE A 194 -2.95 13.95 -1.77
C PHE A 194 -3.34 15.38 -2.13
N PHE A 195 -4.06 16.09 -1.25
CA PHE A 195 -4.52 17.45 -1.55
C PHE A 195 -3.60 18.54 -0.99
N TYR A 196 -2.75 18.25 0.01
CA TYR A 196 -1.96 19.28 0.69
C TYR A 196 -0.47 18.94 0.76
N LEU A 197 -0.09 17.95 1.57
CA LEU A 197 1.32 17.71 1.92
C LEU A 197 2.13 17.12 0.77
N GLY A 198 1.60 16.11 0.10
CA GLY A 198 2.25 15.43 -1.02
C GLY A 198 2.66 16.40 -2.13
N PRO A 199 1.73 17.21 -2.68
CA PRO A 199 2.03 18.26 -3.64
C PRO A 199 3.07 19.28 -3.17
N MET A 200 3.16 19.53 -1.86
CA MET A 200 4.12 20.48 -1.28
C MET A 200 5.53 19.89 -1.13
N PHE A 201 5.63 18.59 -0.79
CA PHE A 201 6.91 17.92 -0.52
C PHE A 201 7.54 17.25 -1.73
N LEU A 202 6.74 16.82 -2.71
CA LEU A 202 7.20 16.12 -3.90
C LEU A 202 6.68 16.86 -5.14
N PRO A 203 7.47 16.91 -6.22
CA PRO A 203 7.11 17.68 -7.41
C PRO A 203 5.74 17.26 -7.95
N ILE A 204 4.89 18.26 -8.17
CA ILE A 204 3.64 18.13 -8.91
C ILE A 204 4.05 18.16 -10.39
N ALA A 205 3.82 17.08 -11.13
CA ALA A 205 3.69 17.24 -12.56
C ALA A 205 2.35 17.95 -12.80
N THR A 206 2.40 19.28 -12.85
CA THR A 206 1.39 20.04 -13.58
C THR A 206 1.43 19.52 -15.02
N ARG A 207 0.33 18.90 -15.45
CA ARG A 207 0.03 18.88 -16.88
C ARG A 207 -0.03 20.31 -17.39
#